data_AF-A0A9E0WQM8-F1
#
_entry.id   AF-A0A9E0WQM8-F1
#
_cell.length_a   1.000
_cell.length_b   1.000
_cell.length_c   1.000
_cell.angle_alpha   90.00
_cell.angle_beta   90.00
_cell.angle_gamma   90.00
#
_symmetry.space_group_name_H-M   'P 1'
#
loop_
_entity.id
_entity.type
_entity.pdbx_description
1 polymer ?
#
loop_
_entity_poly.entity_id
_entity_poly.type
_entity_poly.pdbx_seq_one_letter_code
_entity_poly.pdbx_strand_id
1 'polypeptide(L)' 'LQVKAPSESKAPWDYYKVVQTIPGEQAYMTKAESKCSLWK' A
#
# COMPACT_ATOMS: atom_id res chain seq x y z
N LEU A 1 3.56 -0.25 -4.82
CA LEU A 1 5.01 -0.59 -4.85
C LEU A 1 5.38 -1.03 -6.26
N GLN A 2 6.61 -0.81 -6.69
CA GLN A 2 7.11 -1.34 -7.96
C GLN A 2 8.41 -2.11 -7.72
N VAL A 3 8.57 -3.24 -8.40
CA VAL A 3 9.80 -4.04 -8.36
C VAL A 3 10.94 -3.26 -9.02
N LYS A 4 12.08 -3.20 -8.34
CA LYS A 4 13.32 -2.58 -8.82
C LYS A 4 13.96 -3.42 -9.92
N ALA A 5 14.65 -2.78 -10.85
CA ALA A 5 15.52 -3.50 -11.77
C ALA A 5 16.71 -4.12 -11.01
N PRO A 6 17.34 -5.18 -11.54
CA PRO A 6 18.48 -5.82 -10.87
C PRO A 6 19.65 -4.87 -10.56
N SER A 7 19.86 -3.86 -11.41
CA SER A 7 20.88 -2.82 -11.22
C SER A 7 20.55 -1.78 -10.14
N GLU A 8 19.30 -1.73 -9.66
CA GLU A 8 18.82 -0.78 -8.65
C GLU A 8 18.78 -1.38 -7.23
N SER A 9 18.91 -2.70 -7.08
CA SER A 9 18.95 -3.40 -5.80
C SER A 9 20.36 -3.34 -5.21
N LYS A 10 20.53 -2.56 -4.13
CA LYS A 10 21.86 -2.26 -3.56
C LYS A 10 22.23 -3.13 -2.36
N ALA A 11 21.29 -3.87 -1.82
CA ALA A 11 21.46 -4.70 -0.63
C ALA A 11 20.47 -5.87 -0.66
N PRO A 12 20.71 -6.94 0.12
CA PRO A 12 19.71 -7.96 0.33
C PRO A 12 18.37 -7.33 0.73
N TRP A 13 17.27 -7.83 0.14
CA TRP A 13 15.89 -7.40 0.40
C TRP A 13 15.47 -6.03 -0.18
N ASP A 14 16.36 -5.35 -0.92
CA ASP A 14 16.04 -4.06 -1.55
C ASP A 14 15.29 -4.21 -2.89
N TYR A 15 14.09 -4.79 -2.85
CA TYR A 15 13.36 -5.19 -4.07
C TYR A 15 12.38 -4.16 -4.58
N TYR A 16 11.93 -3.22 -3.74
CA TYR A 16 10.79 -2.39 -4.06
C TYR A 16 11.12 -0.91 -3.99
N LYS A 17 10.52 -0.14 -4.90
CA LYS A 17 10.38 1.30 -4.78
C LYS A 17 8.95 1.68 -4.43
N VAL A 18 8.82 2.69 -3.57
CA VAL A 18 7.53 3.30 -3.25
C VAL A 18 7.15 4.21 -4.41
N VAL A 19 6.08 3.83 -5.13
CA VAL A 19 5.58 4.60 -6.28
C VAL A 19 4.65 5.72 -5.83
N GLN A 20 3.82 5.42 -4.83
CA GLN A 20 2.89 6.36 -4.22
C GLN A 20 2.54 5.89 -2.82
N THR A 21 2.18 6.83 -1.96
CA THR A 21 1.61 6.57 -0.64
C THR A 21 0.14 6.93 -0.69
N ILE A 22 -0.73 5.97 -0.43
CA ILE A 22 -2.18 6.18 -0.41
C ILE A 22 -2.56 6.67 1.00
N PRO A 23 -3.27 7.81 1.14
CA PRO A 23 -3.78 8.26 2.42
C PRO A 23 -4.68 7.18 3.06
N GLY A 24 -4.61 6.99 4.38
CA GLY A 24 -5.36 5.94 5.08
C GLY A 24 -6.86 5.96 4.79
N GLU A 25 -7.47 7.14 4.78
CA GLU A 25 -8.89 7.34 4.45
C GLU A 25 -9.30 6.84 3.06
N GLN A 26 -8.36 6.78 2.11
CA GLN A 26 -8.59 6.25 0.75
C GLN A 26 -8.15 4.79 0.61
N ALA A 27 -7.30 4.31 1.51
CA ALA A 27 -6.79 2.94 1.51
C ALA A 27 -7.82 1.94 2.04
N TYR A 28 -8.74 2.40 2.89
CA TYR A 28 -9.78 1.59 3.51
C TYR A 28 -11.17 1.91 2.97
N MET A 29 -12.09 0.96 3.17
CA MET A 29 -13.50 1.13 2.83
C MET A 29 -14.12 2.24 3.71
N THR A 30 -14.98 3.08 3.13
CA THR A 30 -15.63 4.13 3.91
C THR A 30 -16.58 3.53 4.94
N LYS A 31 -16.89 4.30 5.99
CA LYS A 31 -17.87 3.89 7.00
C LYS A 31 -19.24 3.57 6.39
N ALA A 32 -19.63 4.31 5.35
CA ALA A 32 -20.91 4.12 4.65
C ALA A 32 -20.95 2.82 3.83
N GLU A 33 -19.81 2.39 3.30
CA GLU A 33 -19.70 1.19 2.46
C GLU A 33 -19.31 -0.06 3.26
N SER A 34 -18.93 0.11 4.53
CA SER A 34 -18.49 -0.96 5.41
C SER A 34 -19.61 -1.96 5.67
N LYS A 35 -19.32 -3.25 5.48
CA LYS A 35 -20.23 -4.36 5.79
C LYS A 35 -20.14 -4.83 7.24
N CYS A 36 -19.35 -4.16 8.08
CA CYS A 36 -19.16 -4.54 9.47
C CYS A 36 -20.35 -4.11 10.33
N SER A 37 -21.12 -5.06 10.87
CA SER A 37 -22.33 -4.81 11.67
C SER A 37 -22.10 -4.00 12.95
N LEU A 38 -20.86 -3.99 13.46
CA LEU A 38 -20.46 -3.27 14.67
C LEU A 38 -19.93 -1.85 14.36
N TRP A 39 -19.64 -1.55 13.08
CA TRP A 39 -19.10 -0.27 12.66
C TRP A 39 -20.19 0.65 12.14
N LYS A 40 -21.15 0.96 13.02
CA LYS A 40 -22.23 1.93 12.78
C LYS A 40 -21.82 3.33 13.16
#